data_AF-A0A8H2K4J2-F1
#
_entry.id   AF-A0A8H2K4J2-F1
#
_cell.length_a   1.000
_cell.length_b   1.000
_cell.length_c   1.000
_cell.angle_alpha   90.00
_cell.angle_beta   90.00
_cell.angle_gamma   90.00
#
_symmetry.space_group_name_H-M   'P 1'
#
loop_
_entity.id
_entity.type
_entity.pdbx_description
1 polymer ?
#
loop_
_entity_poly.entity_id
_entity_poly.type
_entity_poly.pdbx_seq_one_letter_code
_entity_poly.pdbx_strand_id
1 'polypeptide(L)'
;MITSLDATAQLALQFQAQQLRIIGERLSYVRALLPLESIDWRGPAQQRFEEGVLEIHRDLARTRALIERIESRTMNAASQMSARVG
;
A
#
# COMPACT_ATOMS: atom_id res chain seq x y z
N MET A 1 -36.83 -0.39 1.68
CA MET A 1 -36.17 -1.72 1.76
C MET A 1 -34.70 -1.49 1.53
N ILE A 2 -33.92 -1.52 2.61
CA ILE A 2 -32.47 -1.62 2.52
C ILE A 2 -32.17 -3.12 2.36
N THR A 3 -31.40 -3.48 1.33
CA THR A 3 -31.25 -4.89 0.94
C THR A 3 -30.07 -5.52 1.67
N SER A 4 -30.14 -6.81 2.01
CA SER A 4 -29.02 -7.57 2.58
C SER A 4 -27.73 -7.48 1.72
N LEU A 5 -27.91 -7.23 0.42
CA LEU A 5 -26.83 -7.02 -0.56
C LEU A 5 -25.96 -5.80 -0.22
N ASP A 6 -26.56 -4.70 0.27
CA ASP A 6 -25.83 -3.48 0.62
C ASP A 6 -24.92 -3.70 1.85
N ALA A 7 -25.39 -4.49 2.82
CA ALA A 7 -24.62 -4.85 4.01
C ALA A 7 -23.44 -5.79 3.66
N THR A 8 -23.66 -6.78 2.78
CA THR A 8 -22.58 -7.67 2.31
C THR A 8 -21.53 -6.90 1.52
N ALA A 9 -21.94 -5.98 0.65
CA ALA A 9 -21.02 -5.15 -0.12
C ALA A 9 -20.20 -4.20 0.78
N GLN A 10 -20.81 -3.61 1.80
CA GLN A 10 -20.09 -2.81 2.80
C GLN A 10 -19.00 -3.62 3.51
N LEU A 11 -19.33 -4.82 4.00
CA LEU A 11 -18.36 -5.69 4.68
C LEU A 11 -17.22 -6.09 3.75
N ALA A 12 -17.52 -6.40 2.48
CA ALA A 12 -16.51 -6.71 1.49
C ALA A 12 -15.54 -5.53 1.28
N LEU A 13 -16.04 -4.30 1.16
CA LEU A 13 -15.20 -3.11 1.04
C LEU A 13 -14.33 -2.88 2.28
N GLN A 14 -14.87 -3.02 3.49
CA GLN A 14 -14.10 -2.91 4.73
C GLN A 14 -12.97 -3.96 4.79
N PHE A 15 -13.27 -5.20 4.41
CA PHE A 15 -12.26 -6.25 4.33
C PHE A 15 -11.17 -5.92 3.32
N GLN A 16 -11.53 -5.43 2.13
CA GLN A 16 -10.53 -5.03 1.13
C GLN A 16 -9.66 -3.86 1.60
N ALA A 17 -10.23 -2.87 2.29
CA ALA A 17 -9.44 -1.79 2.88
C ALA A 17 -8.43 -2.32 3.91
N GLN A 18 -8.82 -3.28 4.74
CA GLN A 18 -7.91 -3.92 5.68
C GLN A 18 -6.78 -4.68 4.97
N GLN A 19 -7.07 -5.40 3.89
CA GLN A 19 -6.03 -6.08 3.09
C GLN A 19 -5.05 -5.06 2.49
N LEU A 20 -5.53 -3.95 1.93
CA LEU A 20 -4.69 -2.90 1.38
C LEU A 20 -3.76 -2.29 2.44
N ARG A 21 -4.25 -2.05 3.65
CA ARG A 21 -3.43 -1.58 4.77
C ARG A 21 -2.28 -2.55 5.10
N ILE A 22 -2.59 -3.85 5.22
CA ILE A 22 -1.58 -4.90 5.49
C ILE A 22 -0.53 -4.92 4.38
N ILE A 23 -0.92 -4.77 3.12
CA ILE A 23 0.03 -4.71 2.00
C ILE A 23 0.89 -3.45 2.12
N GLY A 24 0.32 -2.29 2.43
CA GLY A 24 1.07 -1.05 2.64
C GLY A 24 2.11 -1.14 3.77
N GLU A 25 1.76 -1.79 4.87
CA GLU A 25 2.68 -2.10 5.98
C GLU A 25 3.84 -2.99 5.52
N ARG A 26 3.54 -4.06 4.76
CA ARG A 26 4.56 -4.96 4.20
C ARG A 26 5.51 -4.24 3.25
N LEU A 27 5.01 -3.35 2.39
CA LEU A 27 5.86 -2.55 1.50
C LEU A 27 6.78 -1.60 2.29
N SER A 28 6.26 -1.02 3.39
CA SER A 28 7.06 -0.18 4.28
C SER A 28 8.16 -0.98 4.98
N TYR A 29 7.84 -2.19 5.41
CA TYR A 29 8.82 -3.12 6.00
C TYR A 29 9.91 -3.49 5.00
N VAL A 30 9.56 -3.92 3.78
CA VAL A 30 10.55 -4.25 2.73
C VAL A 30 11.46 -3.06 2.45
N ARG A 31 10.89 -1.85 2.34
CA ARG A 31 11.67 -0.62 2.12
C ARG A 31 12.67 -0.37 3.25
N ALA A 32 12.31 -0.66 4.50
CA ALA A 32 13.18 -0.48 5.66
C ALA A 32 14.32 -1.49 5.74
N LEU A 33 14.21 -2.64 5.06
CA LEU A 33 15.27 -3.64 4.96
C LEU A 33 16.30 -3.31 3.88
N LEU A 34 16.00 -2.38 2.97
CA LEU A 34 16.94 -1.98 1.94
C LEU A 34 18.05 -1.10 2.55
N PRO A 35 19.30 -1.29 2.12
CA PRO A 35 20.43 -0.52 2.64
C PRO A 35 20.23 0.96 2.33
N LEU A 36 20.22 1.77 3.40
CA LEU A 36 20.20 3.24 3.32
C LEU A 36 21.60 3.82 3.11
N GLU A 37 22.62 3.06 3.54
CA GLU A 37 24.03 3.43 3.45
C GLU A 37 24.74 2.58 2.39
N SER A 38 25.68 3.21 1.69
CA SER A 38 26.53 2.55 0.70
C SER A 38 27.29 1.39 1.35
N ILE A 39 27.21 0.19 0.78
CA ILE A 39 28.13 -0.89 1.12
C ILE A 39 29.42 -0.62 0.33
N ASP A 40 30.57 -0.61 1.01
CA ASP A 40 31.89 -0.29 0.42
C ASP A 40 32.36 -1.40 -0.52
N TRP A 41 31.69 -1.51 -1.66
CA TRP A 41 32.12 -2.28 -2.81
C TRP A 41 32.94 -1.32 -3.66
N ARG A 42 34.13 -1.68 -4.16
CA ARG A 42 34.92 -0.72 -4.94
C ARG A 42 34.54 -0.77 -6.42
N GLY A 43 34.37 0.39 -7.05
CA GLY A 43 34.32 0.55 -8.51
C GLY A 43 32.92 0.40 -9.13
N PRO A 44 32.83 0.06 -10.44
CA PRO A 44 31.58 0.11 -11.21
C PRO A 44 30.42 -0.76 -10.67
N ALA A 45 30.72 -1.77 -9.86
CA ALA A 45 29.71 -2.62 -9.22
C ALA A 45 28.95 -1.89 -8.11
N GLN A 46 29.62 -0.98 -7.37
CA GLN A 46 29.01 -0.17 -6.31
C GLN A 46 27.97 0.78 -6.87
N GLN A 47 28.34 1.51 -7.93
CA GLN A 47 27.46 2.49 -8.55
C GLN A 47 26.17 1.84 -9.08
N ARG A 48 26.28 0.69 -9.76
CA ARG A 48 25.10 -0.06 -10.25
C ARG A 48 24.23 -0.58 -9.12
N PHE A 49 24.83 -1.02 -8.02
CA PHE A 49 24.09 -1.46 -6.84
C PHE A 49 23.32 -0.30 -6.20
N GLU A 50 23.96 0.85 -6.00
CA GLU A 50 23.32 2.05 -5.45
C GLU A 50 22.18 2.58 -6.34
N GLU A 51 22.40 2.64 -7.65
CA GLU A 51 21.36 3.02 -8.62
C GLU A 51 20.16 2.06 -8.54
N GLY A 52 20.40 0.75 -8.52
CA GLY A 52 19.34 -0.24 -8.38
C GLY A 52 18.57 -0.14 -7.06
N VAL A 53 19.26 0.08 -5.93
CA VAL A 53 18.62 0.28 -4.61
C VAL A 53 17.78 1.56 -4.59
N LEU A 54 18.27 2.65 -5.18
CA LEU A 54 17.54 3.91 -5.30
C LEU A 54 16.27 3.77 -6.13
N GLU A 55 16.31 3.03 -7.24
CA GLU A 55 15.14 2.74 -8.06
C GLU A 55 14.08 1.95 -7.28
N ILE A 56 14.49 0.89 -6.57
CA ILE A 56 13.58 0.09 -5.75
C ILE A 56 12.94 0.96 -4.66
N HIS A 57 13.71 1.83 -3.99
CA HIS A 57 13.16 2.76 -3.00
C HIS A 57 12.07 3.67 -3.59
N ARG A 58 12.28 4.20 -4.79
CA ARG A 58 11.29 5.04 -5.49
C ARG A 58 10.04 4.23 -5.84
N ASP A 59 10.21 3.02 -6.36
CA ASP A 59 9.09 2.15 -6.75
C ASP A 59 8.23 1.74 -5.55
N LEU A 60 8.86 1.36 -4.44
CA LEU A 60 8.16 1.05 -3.19
C LEU A 60 7.41 2.28 -2.65
N ALA A 61 8.01 3.46 -2.70
CA ALA A 61 7.34 4.70 -2.28
C ALA A 61 6.13 5.03 -3.15
N ARG A 62 6.25 4.92 -4.48
CA ARG A 62 5.14 5.15 -5.42
C ARG A 62 4.00 4.15 -5.21
N THR A 63 4.34 2.87 -5.10
CA THR A 63 3.36 1.80 -4.91
C THR A 63 2.61 1.96 -3.59
N ARG A 64 3.33 2.28 -2.51
CA ARG A 64 2.71 2.55 -1.20
C ARG A 64 1.70 3.70 -1.28
N ALA A 65 2.09 4.83 -1.87
CA ALA A 65 1.19 5.99 -2.00
C ALA A 65 -0.08 5.64 -2.81
N LEU A 66 0.05 4.79 -3.83
CA LEU A 66 -1.10 4.29 -4.58
C LEU A 66 -2.02 3.41 -3.71
N ILE A 67 -1.45 2.51 -2.92
CA ILE A 67 -2.22 1.63 -2.01
C ILE A 67 -2.98 2.43 -0.96
N GLU A 68 -2.32 3.39 -0.29
CA GLU A 68 -2.95 4.27 0.70
C GLU A 68 -4.13 5.05 0.09
N ARG A 69 -3.97 5.52 -1.15
CA ARG A 69 -5.06 6.20 -1.88
C ARG A 69 -6.23 5.27 -2.17
N ILE A 70 -5.97 4.02 -2.56
CA ILE A 70 -7.03 3.04 -2.84
C ILE A 70 -7.72 2.64 -1.52
N GLU A 71 -6.97 2.40 -0.44
CA GLU A 71 -7.53 2.11 0.89
C GLU A 71 -8.51 3.20 1.31
N SER A 72 -8.08 4.47 1.25
CA SER A 72 -8.93 5.62 1.63
C SER A 72 -10.21 5.68 0.81
N ARG A 73 -10.14 5.44 -0.51
CA ARG A 73 -11.32 5.41 -1.38
C ARG A 73 -12.26 4.25 -1.04
N THR A 74 -11.72 3.07 -0.77
CA THR A 74 -12.48 1.88 -0.38
C THR A 74 -13.20 2.10 0.94
N MET A 75 -12.52 2.69 1.93
CA MET A 75 -13.14 3.08 3.21
C MET A 75 -14.26 4.10 3.02
N ASN A 76 -14.03 5.14 2.21
CA ASN A 76 -15.06 6.14 1.93
C ASN A 76 -16.29 5.53 1.26
N ALA A 77 -16.10 4.59 0.32
CA ALA A 77 -17.20 3.86 -0.30
C ALA A 77 -17.99 3.04 0.74
N ALA A 78 -17.29 2.30 1.62
CA ALA A 78 -17.93 1.57 2.70
C ALA A 78 -18.73 2.48 3.64
N SER A 79 -18.18 3.64 4.02
CA SER A 79 -18.88 4.63 4.85
C SER A 79 -20.12 5.22 4.18
N GLN A 80 -20.06 5.51 2.88
CA GLN A 80 -21.21 6.00 2.11
C GLN A 80 -22.32 4.95 2.01
N MET A 81 -21.97 3.66 1.89
CA MET A 81 -22.95 2.57 1.94
C MET A 81 -23.58 2.47 3.33
N SER A 82 -22.77 2.54 4.40
CA SER A 82 -23.27 2.54 5.78
C SER A 82 -24.26 3.68 6.05
N ALA A 83 -23.99 4.89 5.54
CA ALA A 83 -24.84 6.06 5.71
C ALA A 83 -26.19 5.94 4.98
N ARG A 84 -26.33 5.03 4.02
CA ARG A 84 -27.60 4.72 3.33
C ARG A 84 -28.35 3.54 3.95
N VAL A 85 -27.71 2.80 4.86
CA VAL A 85 -28.25 1.62 5.57
C VAL A 85 -28.73 1.98 6.98
N GLY A 86 -28.28 3.12 7.54
CA GLY A 86 -28.67 3.64 8.86
C GLY A 86 -29.99 4.40 8.87
#